data_AF-L7M183-F1
#
_entry.id   AF-L7M183-F1
#
_cell.length_a   1.000
_cell.length_b   1.000
_cell.length_c   1.000
_cell.angle_alpha   90.00
_cell.angle_beta   90.00
_cell.angle_gamma   90.00
#
_symmetry.space_group_name_H-M   'P 1'
#
loop_
_entity.id
_entity.type
_entity.pdbx_description
1 polymer ?
#
loop_
_entity_poly.entity_id
_entity_poly.type
_entity_poly.pdbx_seq_one_letter_code
_entity_poly.pdbx_strand_id
1 'polypeptide(L)'
;MAKSLRSKWKRKMRAKKRERYSVKELAKLKEMLDAAAGTSKSDVDMSEMCTVVDGKLVADRSVESNEPLGSEADGQATAEMDVDKPVRKYNPKTLRDEHGTYPVWMSQRAIRKLKAKQGRGKSRKSAPHKGIKKNKKRKSSR
;
A
#
# COMPACT_ATOMS: atom_id res chain seq x y z
N MET A 1 14.17 -14.30 -25.74
CA MET A 1 13.33 -13.08 -25.63
C MET A 1 11.90 -13.45 -25.27
N ALA A 2 11.27 -12.74 -24.33
CA ALA A 2 9.86 -12.97 -24.03
C ALA A 2 8.95 -12.47 -25.17
N LYS A 3 7.80 -13.12 -25.36
CA LYS A 3 6.79 -12.69 -26.34
C LYS A 3 6.12 -11.41 -25.87
N SER A 4 5.99 -10.42 -26.76
CA SER A 4 5.23 -9.19 -26.51
C SER A 4 3.78 -9.48 -26.09
N LEU A 5 3.23 -8.60 -25.23
CA LEU A 5 1.83 -8.64 -24.76
C LEU A 5 0.84 -8.61 -25.93
N ARG A 6 1.19 -7.89 -26.99
CA ARG A 6 0.38 -7.72 -28.21
C ARG A 6 0.62 -8.83 -29.24
N SER A 7 1.49 -9.80 -28.96
CA SER A 7 1.72 -10.93 -29.87
C SER A 7 0.42 -11.71 -30.11
N LYS A 8 0.24 -12.18 -31.34
CA LYS A 8 -0.96 -12.93 -31.75
C LYS A 8 -1.13 -14.21 -30.91
N TRP A 9 -0.04 -14.89 -30.58
CA TRP A 9 -0.03 -16.08 -29.73
C TRP A 9 -0.58 -15.81 -28.32
N LYS A 10 -0.05 -14.80 -27.61
CA LYS A 10 -0.51 -14.45 -26.26
C LYS A 10 -1.96 -13.96 -26.26
N ARG A 11 -2.40 -13.27 -27.32
CA ARG A 11 -3.81 -12.87 -27.47
C ARG A 11 -4.73 -14.08 -27.68
N LYS A 12 -4.38 -15.00 -28.59
CA LYS A 12 -5.12 -16.25 -28.83
C LYS A 12 -5.28 -17.07 -27.56
N MET A 13 -4.21 -17.25 -26.79
CA MET A 13 -4.28 -17.99 -25.52
C MET A 13 -5.08 -17.27 -24.44
N ARG A 14 -5.07 -15.93 -24.41
CA ARG A 14 -5.95 -15.17 -23.52
C ARG A 14 -7.42 -15.28 -23.92
N ALA A 15 -7.76 -15.32 -25.21
CA ALA A 15 -9.13 -15.52 -25.68
C ALA A 15 -9.68 -16.89 -25.21
N LYS A 16 -8.95 -17.98 -25.51
CA LYS A 16 -9.28 -19.32 -25.01
C LYS A 16 -9.41 -19.38 -23.48
N LYS A 17 -8.55 -18.64 -22.78
CA LYS A 17 -8.62 -18.52 -21.31
C LYS A 17 -9.94 -17.83 -20.89
N ARG A 18 -10.30 -16.71 -21.51
CA ARG A 18 -11.55 -15.99 -21.19
C ARG A 18 -12.79 -16.85 -21.42
N GLU A 19 -12.86 -17.62 -22.50
CA GLU A 19 -13.96 -18.57 -22.75
C GLU A 19 -14.08 -19.63 -21.65
N ARG A 20 -12.94 -20.18 -21.19
CA ARG A 20 -12.94 -21.17 -20.11
C ARG A 20 -13.37 -20.59 -18.77
N TYR A 21 -12.93 -19.37 -18.45
CA TYR A 21 -13.23 -18.73 -17.17
C TYR A 21 -14.57 -18.02 -17.16
N SER A 22 -15.09 -17.53 -18.29
CA SER A 22 -16.40 -16.86 -18.35
C SER A 22 -17.51 -17.77 -17.86
N VAL A 23 -17.51 -19.06 -18.24
CA VAL A 23 -18.51 -20.02 -17.75
C VAL A 23 -18.42 -20.20 -16.23
N LYS A 24 -17.20 -20.29 -15.70
CA LYS A 24 -16.96 -20.49 -14.25
C LYS A 24 -17.29 -19.25 -13.42
N GLU A 25 -16.91 -18.09 -13.92
CA GLU A 25 -17.16 -16.81 -13.29
C GLU A 25 -18.65 -16.48 -13.30
N LEU A 26 -19.36 -16.75 -14.41
CA LEU A 26 -20.81 -16.55 -14.48
C LEU A 26 -21.58 -17.45 -13.51
N ALA A 27 -21.19 -18.71 -13.34
CA ALA A 27 -21.82 -19.59 -12.36
C ALA A 27 -21.66 -19.04 -10.93
N LYS A 28 -20.42 -18.67 -10.55
CA LYS A 28 -20.15 -18.07 -9.23
C LYS A 28 -20.88 -16.75 -9.02
N LEU A 29 -20.96 -15.90 -10.05
CA LEU A 29 -21.66 -14.62 -9.95
C LEU A 29 -23.17 -14.82 -9.75
N LYS A 30 -23.76 -15.82 -10.39
CA LYS A 30 -25.17 -16.20 -10.14
C LYS A 30 -25.35 -16.72 -8.72
N GLU A 31 -24.51 -17.64 -8.27
CA GLU A 31 -24.53 -18.14 -6.88
C GLU A 31 -24.39 -17.00 -5.85
N MET A 32 -23.51 -16.03 -6.11
CA MET A 32 -23.35 -14.85 -5.25
C MET A 32 -24.61 -13.98 -5.24
N LEU A 33 -25.25 -13.80 -6.39
CA LEU A 33 -26.51 -13.05 -6.49
C LEU A 33 -27.63 -13.78 -5.77
N ASP A 34 -27.75 -15.10 -5.95
CA ASP A 34 -28.76 -15.91 -5.27
C ASP A 34 -28.54 -15.93 -3.75
N ALA A 35 -27.28 -16.04 -3.30
CA ALA A 35 -26.92 -15.93 -1.89
C ALA A 35 -27.28 -14.54 -1.34
N ALA A 36 -26.94 -13.47 -2.05
CA ALA A 36 -27.29 -12.10 -1.67
C ALA A 36 -28.80 -11.83 -1.71
N ALA A 37 -29.53 -12.42 -2.65
CA ALA A 37 -30.99 -12.32 -2.72
C ALA A 37 -31.67 -13.11 -1.59
N GLY A 38 -31.05 -14.20 -1.14
CA GLY A 38 -31.49 -14.98 0.02
C GLY A 38 -31.22 -14.29 1.36
N THR A 39 -30.14 -13.51 1.47
CA THR A 39 -29.77 -12.77 2.69
C THR A 39 -30.22 -11.30 2.71
N SER A 40 -30.58 -10.72 1.56
CA SER A 40 -30.97 -9.31 1.46
C SER A 40 -31.96 -9.08 0.31
N LYS A 41 -33.24 -9.33 0.56
CA LYS A 41 -34.32 -8.44 0.06
C LYS A 41 -34.48 -7.20 0.94
N SER A 42 -33.71 -7.08 2.02
CA SER A 42 -33.56 -5.81 2.74
C SER A 42 -32.45 -5.02 2.04
N ASP A 43 -32.87 -4.02 1.27
CA ASP A 43 -32.21 -2.72 1.31
C ASP A 43 -31.96 -2.44 2.80
N VAL A 44 -30.69 -2.51 3.22
CA VAL A 44 -30.35 -2.28 4.62
C VAL A 44 -30.59 -0.80 4.84
N ASP A 45 -31.74 -0.46 5.41
CA ASP A 45 -32.08 0.89 5.81
C ASP A 45 -30.94 1.38 6.72
N MET A 46 -30.07 2.24 6.20
CA MET A 46 -28.90 2.76 6.91
C MET A 46 -29.29 3.82 7.94
N SER A 47 -30.46 3.68 8.55
CA SER A 47 -31.15 4.68 9.37
C SER A 47 -30.67 4.67 10.83
N GLU A 48 -30.10 3.56 11.31
CA GLU A 48 -29.81 3.34 12.73
C GLU A 48 -28.33 3.58 13.15
N MET A 49 -27.46 4.04 12.23
CA MET A 49 -26.00 4.14 12.47
C MET A 49 -25.58 5.32 13.34
N CYS A 50 -26.43 6.33 13.50
CA CYS A 50 -26.06 7.60 14.14
C CYS A 50 -27.19 8.10 15.02
N THR A 51 -27.28 7.57 16.23
CA THR A 51 -27.92 8.32 17.31
C THR A 51 -26.91 9.37 17.81
N VAL A 52 -27.21 10.64 17.57
CA VAL A 52 -26.44 11.74 18.14
C VAL A 52 -26.70 11.74 19.64
N VAL A 53 -25.69 11.36 20.43
CA VAL A 53 -25.74 11.42 21.89
C VAL A 53 -25.29 12.80 22.34
N ASP A 54 -26.07 13.44 23.21
CA ASP A 54 -25.72 14.73 23.81
C ASP A 54 -24.46 14.61 24.67
N GLY A 55 -23.52 15.56 24.51
CA GLY A 55 -22.19 15.52 25.14
C GLY A 55 -22.18 15.47 26.67
N LYS A 56 -23.30 15.85 27.32
CA LYS A 56 -23.47 15.75 28.79
C LYS A 56 -23.42 14.28 29.26
N LEU A 57 -24.06 13.37 28.53
CA LEU A 57 -24.16 11.95 28.90
C LEU A 57 -22.84 11.18 28.72
N VAL A 58 -21.99 11.65 27.82
CA VAL A 58 -20.65 11.07 27.58
C VAL A 58 -19.66 11.49 28.68
N ALA A 59 -19.80 12.71 29.19
CA ALA A 59 -18.98 13.21 30.29
C ALA A 59 -19.21 12.40 31.57
N ASP A 60 -20.47 12.14 31.92
CA ASP A 60 -20.84 11.43 33.14
C ASP A 60 -20.36 9.96 33.13
N ARG A 61 -20.41 9.27 31.98
CA ARG A 61 -19.91 7.89 31.83
C ARG A 61 -18.40 7.73 31.96
N SER A 62 -17.64 8.78 31.63
CA SER A 62 -16.17 8.72 31.65
C SER A 62 -15.59 8.78 33.07
N VAL A 63 -16.38 9.20 34.05
CA VAL A 63 -15.94 9.39 35.44
C VAL A 63 -16.01 8.07 36.24
N GLU A 64 -16.87 7.12 35.86
CA GLU A 64 -17.12 5.89 36.63
C GLU A 64 -16.19 4.71 36.28
N SER A 65 -15.33 4.82 35.26
CA SER A 65 -14.60 3.66 34.69
C SER A 65 -13.14 3.53 35.12
N ASN A 66 -12.68 4.27 36.14
CA ASN A 66 -11.26 4.31 36.53
C ASN A 66 -10.99 3.53 37.83
N GLU A 67 -11.16 2.21 37.78
CA GLU A 67 -10.63 1.27 38.78
C GLU A 67 -9.88 0.15 38.05
N PRO A 68 -8.55 0.00 38.21
CA PRO A 68 -7.78 -1.04 37.55
C PRO A 68 -7.76 -2.32 38.41
N LEU A 69 -8.63 -3.28 38.08
CA LEU A 69 -8.56 -4.62 38.65
C LEU A 69 -7.60 -5.48 37.82
N GLY A 70 -6.42 -5.74 38.38
CA GLY A 70 -5.40 -6.61 37.81
C GLY A 70 -5.80 -8.08 37.81
N SER A 71 -5.22 -8.82 36.85
CA SER A 71 -5.08 -10.27 36.93
C SER A 71 -3.80 -10.70 36.22
N GLU A 72 -2.80 -11.02 37.05
CA GLU A 72 -1.69 -11.90 36.70
C GLU A 72 -2.27 -13.29 36.35
N ALA A 73 -1.87 -13.85 35.20
CA ALA A 73 -2.09 -15.25 34.89
C ALA A 73 -0.98 -15.78 33.96
N ASP A 74 -0.18 -16.64 34.58
CA ASP A 74 0.82 -17.58 34.07
C ASP A 74 0.85 -17.92 32.57
N GLY A 75 2.08 -17.91 32.03
CA GLY A 75 2.67 -19.13 31.50
C GLY A 75 2.10 -19.70 30.20
N GLN A 76 2.05 -18.90 29.14
CA GLN A 76 2.00 -19.44 27.79
C GLN A 76 3.12 -18.82 26.98
N ALA A 77 3.98 -19.65 26.38
CA ALA A 77 4.95 -19.23 25.38
C ALA A 77 4.20 -18.59 24.20
N THR A 78 3.95 -17.30 24.33
CA THR A 78 3.44 -16.43 23.28
C THR A 78 4.47 -16.47 22.18
N ALA A 79 4.09 -17.04 21.04
CA ALA A 79 4.76 -16.75 19.78
C ALA A 79 4.77 -15.22 19.66
N GLU A 80 5.89 -14.61 20.04
CA GLU A 80 6.12 -13.18 20.00
C GLU A 80 5.90 -12.75 18.55
N MET A 81 4.70 -12.23 18.31
CA MET A 81 4.32 -11.78 16.99
C MET A 81 5.19 -10.57 16.67
N ASP A 82 5.45 -10.30 15.39
CA ASP A 82 6.28 -9.17 14.92
C ASP A 82 5.72 -7.78 15.31
N VAL A 83 4.68 -7.74 16.15
CA VAL A 83 4.00 -6.58 16.72
C VAL A 83 4.56 -6.20 18.11
N ASP A 84 5.15 -7.15 18.85
CA ASP A 84 5.72 -6.91 20.19
C ASP A 84 7.13 -6.30 20.14
N LYS A 85 7.75 -6.29 18.95
CA LYS A 85 9.02 -5.58 18.74
C LYS A 85 8.76 -4.09 18.77
N PRO A 86 9.56 -3.31 19.53
CA PRO A 86 9.39 -1.87 19.59
C PRO A 86 9.47 -1.30 18.17
N VAL A 87 8.41 -0.61 17.75
CA VAL A 87 8.35 0.06 16.44
C VAL A 87 9.56 0.96 16.32
N ARG A 88 10.48 0.59 15.42
CA ARG A 88 11.70 1.36 15.16
C ARG A 88 11.34 2.81 14.88
N LYS A 89 11.92 3.74 15.65
CA LYS A 89 11.68 5.17 15.52
C LYS A 89 12.53 5.72 14.37
N TYR A 90 11.89 6.05 13.25
CA TYR A 90 12.56 6.63 12.10
C TYR A 90 12.47 8.15 12.09
N ASN A 91 13.56 8.82 11.70
CA ASN A 91 13.55 10.25 11.43
C ASN A 91 12.72 10.58 10.18
N PRO A 92 11.76 11.53 10.20
CA PRO A 92 10.86 11.78 9.08
C PRO A 92 11.55 12.32 7.82
N LYS A 93 12.70 13.01 7.97
CA LYS A 93 13.44 13.63 6.86
C LYS A 93 14.45 12.68 6.18
N THR A 94 15.05 11.78 6.95
CA THR A 94 16.11 10.87 6.47
C THR A 94 15.63 9.43 6.36
N LEU A 95 14.51 9.11 7.01
CA LEU A 95 13.92 7.77 7.15
C LEU A 95 14.97 6.76 7.64
N ARG A 96 15.79 7.19 8.61
CA ARG A 96 16.83 6.39 9.25
C ARG A 96 16.52 6.20 10.72
N ASP A 97 16.88 5.03 11.21
CA ASP A 97 16.91 4.66 12.63
C ASP A 97 18.06 5.36 13.39
N GLU A 98 18.07 5.18 14.70
CA GLU A 98 19.16 5.61 15.61
C GLU A 98 20.53 5.08 15.17
N HIS A 99 20.58 3.85 14.65
CA HIS A 99 21.79 3.23 14.10
C HIS A 99 22.11 3.62 12.65
N GLY A 100 21.36 4.54 12.04
CA GLY A 100 21.56 4.97 10.66
C GLY A 100 21.06 4.00 9.58
N THR A 101 20.39 2.93 9.99
CA THR A 101 19.78 1.91 9.12
C THR A 101 18.45 2.38 8.53
N TYR A 102 18.14 1.95 7.31
CA TYR A 102 16.86 2.24 6.65
C TYR A 102 15.82 1.14 6.96
N PRO A 103 14.51 1.42 6.87
CA PRO A 103 13.47 0.41 7.06
C PRO A 103 13.64 -0.78 6.11
N VAL A 104 13.32 -1.99 6.57
CA VAL A 104 13.46 -3.24 5.80
C VAL A 104 12.64 -3.24 4.51
N TRP A 105 11.46 -2.62 4.54
CA TRP A 105 10.60 -2.45 3.36
C TRP A 105 11.18 -1.48 2.32
N MET A 106 12.17 -0.67 2.69
CA MET A 106 12.79 0.31 1.81
C MET A 106 13.85 -0.34 0.92
N SER A 107 13.52 -0.57 -0.35
CA SER A 107 14.45 -1.18 -1.32
C SER A 107 15.74 -0.37 -1.51
N GLN A 108 16.84 -1.05 -1.86
CA GLN A 108 18.14 -0.42 -2.14
C GLN A 108 18.06 0.67 -3.23
N ARG A 109 17.15 0.53 -4.21
CA ARG A 109 16.88 1.55 -5.24
C ARG A 109 16.24 2.80 -4.65
N ALA A 110 15.29 2.65 -3.73
CA ALA A 110 14.66 3.77 -3.04
C ALA A 110 15.68 4.53 -2.19
N ILE A 111 16.56 3.83 -1.48
CA ILE A 111 17.67 4.41 -0.70
C ILE A 111 18.59 5.25 -1.61
N ARG A 112 19.00 4.71 -2.76
CA ARG A 112 19.84 5.45 -3.74
C ARG A 112 19.15 6.72 -4.27
N LYS A 113 17.84 6.65 -4.57
CA LYS A 113 17.06 7.82 -5.01
C LYS A 113 16.98 8.91 -3.94
N LEU A 114 16.75 8.52 -2.68
CA LEU A 114 16.67 9.46 -1.55
C LEU A 114 18.02 10.15 -1.34
N LYS A 115 19.13 9.39 -1.32
CA LYS A 115 20.50 9.95 -1.25
C LYS A 115 20.80 10.91 -2.40
N ALA A 116 20.41 10.56 -3.63
CA ALA A 116 20.57 11.43 -4.79
C ALA A 116 19.78 12.74 -4.66
N LYS A 117 18.55 12.70 -4.12
CA LYS A 117 17.76 13.92 -3.87
C LYS A 117 18.42 14.84 -2.83
N GLN A 118 18.96 14.27 -1.76
CA GLN A 118 19.65 15.04 -0.71
C GLN A 118 21.00 15.63 -1.20
N GLY A 119 21.74 14.90 -2.04
CA GLY A 119 23.02 15.38 -2.60
C GLY A 119 22.88 16.52 -3.62
N ARG A 120 21.71 16.69 -4.24
CA ARG A 120 21.44 17.73 -5.26
C ARG A 120 21.45 19.16 -4.73
N GLY A 121 21.41 19.35 -3.40
CA GLY A 121 21.55 20.67 -2.79
C GLY A 121 22.99 21.19 -2.72
N LYS A 122 23.99 20.29 -2.77
CA LYS A 122 25.41 20.67 -2.56
C LYS A 122 26.18 20.95 -3.86
N SER A 123 25.78 20.37 -4.99
CA SER A 123 26.49 20.49 -6.27
C SER A 123 25.91 21.50 -7.26
N ARG A 124 24.85 22.25 -6.90
CA ARG A 124 24.25 23.25 -7.80
C ARG A 124 24.85 24.67 -7.67
N LYS A 125 25.95 24.82 -6.94
CA LYS A 125 26.68 26.09 -6.84
C LYS A 125 27.92 26.20 -7.76
N SER A 126 28.19 25.24 -8.63
CA SER A 126 29.20 25.40 -9.69
C SER A 126 28.54 25.84 -11.00
N ALA A 127 28.99 26.99 -11.50
CA ALA A 127 28.55 27.79 -12.64
C ALA A 127 28.14 27.03 -13.94
N PRO A 128 27.34 27.67 -14.82
CA PRO A 128 26.93 27.09 -16.09
C PRO A 128 28.13 27.00 -17.04
N HIS A 129 28.62 25.80 -17.33
CA HIS A 129 29.59 25.63 -18.41
C HIS A 129 28.90 25.89 -19.75
N LYS A 130 29.17 27.07 -20.29
CA LYS A 130 28.76 27.58 -21.60
C LYS A 130 29.21 26.59 -22.70
N GLY A 131 28.26 26.20 -23.56
CA GLY A 131 28.51 25.82 -24.95
C GLY A 131 29.36 24.58 -25.25
N ILE A 132 28.73 23.40 -25.31
CA ILE A 132 29.16 22.35 -26.26
C ILE A 132 28.05 22.22 -27.30
N LYS A 133 28.22 22.89 -28.44
CA LYS A 133 27.31 22.81 -29.59
C LYS A 133 27.39 21.39 -30.17
N LYS A 134 26.26 20.70 -30.21
CA LYS A 134 26.09 19.37 -30.81
C LYS A 134 26.35 19.47 -32.32
N ASN A 135 27.46 18.90 -32.81
CA ASN A 135 27.66 18.73 -34.25
C ASN A 135 26.75 17.60 -34.76
N LYS A 136 25.65 18.01 -35.40
CA LYS A 136 24.74 17.17 -36.19
C LYS A 136 25.47 16.73 -37.46
N LYS A 137 26.13 15.56 -37.44
CA LYS A 137 26.76 14.99 -38.64
C LYS A 137 25.66 14.71 -39.67
N ARG A 138 25.78 15.40 -40.80
CA ARG A 138 24.85 15.43 -41.94
C ARG A 138 24.73 14.03 -42.55
N LYS A 139 23.51 13.64 -42.91
CA LYS A 139 23.24 12.49 -43.78
C LYS A 139 24.00 12.68 -45.09
N SER A 140 24.90 11.76 -45.45
CA SER A 140 25.41 11.67 -46.82
C SER A 140 24.47 10.78 -47.62
N SER A 141 23.78 11.37 -48.58
CA SER A 141 23.15 10.66 -49.68
C SER A 141 24.24 10.21 -50.66
N ARG A 142 24.33 8.92 -50.91
CA ARG A 142 24.74 8.33 -52.19
C ARG A 142 24.26 6.89 -52.22
#